data_AF-A0A9N9AEA8-F1
#
_entry.id   AF-A0A9N9AEA8-F1
#
_cell.length_a   1.000
_cell.length_b   1.000
_cell.length_c   1.000
_cell.angle_alpha   90.00
_cell.angle_beta   90.00
_cell.angle_gamma   90.00
#
_symmetry.space_group_name_H-M   'P 1'
#
loop_
_entity.id
_entity.type
_entity.pdbx_description
1 polymer ?
#
loop_
_entity_poly.entity_id
_entity_poly.type
_entity_poly.pdbx_seq_one_letter_code
_entity_poly.pdbx_strand_id
1 'polypeptide(L)'
;VTSDQSSGQILEGGVVEKIRVANLNIFSPNTRLDYRITVNIEKPMNMPKGQPDFERNKDRMTYLHQQFKFDLTQVKIPEKPSQNGVRAPSQEVTHELEVEFRDPKILLRERQKIEQGMPNQFMEIVEVFLDNIRTLAQKDMEIKNKT
;
A
#
# COMPACT_ATOMS: atom_id res chain seq x y z
N VAL A 1 8.61 -6.83 -10.41
CA VAL A 1 9.55 -7.73 -9.70
C VAL A 1 9.96 -7.01 -8.43
N THR A 2 9.90 -7.71 -7.30
CA THR A 2 10.30 -7.19 -5.98
C THR A 2 11.39 -8.09 -5.43
N SER A 3 12.52 -7.49 -5.07
CA SER A 3 13.67 -8.16 -4.48
C SER A 3 14.06 -7.52 -3.15
N ASP A 4 14.64 -8.31 -2.26
CA ASP A 4 15.29 -7.78 -1.08
C ASP A 4 16.58 -7.03 -1.48
N GLN A 5 16.78 -5.84 -0.93
CA GLN A 5 17.89 -4.98 -1.33
C GLN A 5 19.25 -5.52 -0.85
N SER A 6 19.29 -6.17 0.30
CA SER A 6 20.55 -6.62 0.91
C SER A 6 21.08 -7.90 0.28
N SER A 7 20.18 -8.83 -0.04
CA SER A 7 20.51 -10.14 -0.59
C SER A 7 20.34 -10.24 -2.11
N GLY A 8 19.58 -9.32 -2.72
CA GLY A 8 19.18 -9.41 -4.13
C GLY A 8 18.17 -10.53 -4.42
N GLN A 9 17.73 -11.27 -3.40
CA GLN A 9 16.80 -12.38 -3.57
C GLN A 9 15.41 -11.86 -3.96
N ILE A 10 14.79 -12.50 -4.96
CA ILE A 10 13.39 -12.22 -5.30
C ILE A 10 12.50 -12.66 -4.14
N LEU A 11 11.67 -11.74 -3.65
CA LEU A 11 10.72 -12.05 -2.58
C LEU A 11 9.67 -13.05 -3.07
N GLU A 12 9.18 -13.90 -2.17
CA GLU A 12 8.06 -14.80 -2.47
C GLU A 12 6.84 -13.97 -2.93
N GLY A 13 6.24 -14.35 -4.06
CA GLY A 13 5.17 -13.56 -4.68
C GLY A 13 5.62 -12.19 -5.23
N GLY A 14 6.93 -11.91 -5.30
CA GLY A 14 7.49 -10.64 -5.77
C GLY A 14 7.41 -10.43 -7.29
N VAL A 15 7.03 -11.45 -8.06
CA VAL A 15 6.87 -11.34 -9.52
C VAL A 15 5.38 -11.32 -9.85
N VAL A 16 4.82 -10.11 -9.92
CA VAL A 16 3.39 -9.88 -10.16
C VAL A 16 3.13 -8.80 -11.21
N GLU A 17 2.02 -8.96 -11.92
CA GLU A 17 1.33 -7.90 -12.65
C GLU A 17 0.25 -7.31 -11.73
N LYS A 18 0.40 -6.04 -11.36
CA LYS A 18 -0.56 -5.34 -10.49
C LYS A 18 -1.58 -4.59 -11.34
N ILE A 19 -2.83 -5.00 -11.26
CA ILE A 19 -3.95 -4.45 -12.02
C ILE A 19 -4.89 -3.75 -11.05
N ARG A 20 -5.07 -2.44 -11.21
CA ARG A 20 -6.08 -1.71 -10.42
C ARG A 20 -7.46 -2.01 -10.98
N VAL A 21 -8.34 -2.52 -10.14
CA VAL A 21 -9.73 -2.83 -10.49
C VAL A 21 -10.62 -1.61 -10.25
N ALA A 22 -10.49 -1.00 -9.08
CA ALA A 22 -11.30 0.15 -8.69
C ALA A 22 -10.59 0.99 -7.63
N ASN A 23 -11.03 2.24 -7.49
CA ASN A 23 -10.64 3.12 -6.41
C ASN A 23 -11.80 4.02 -5.99
N LEU A 24 -11.72 4.50 -4.75
CA LEU A 24 -12.58 5.53 -4.19
C LEU A 24 -11.68 6.58 -3.52
N ASN A 25 -11.79 7.83 -3.94
CA ASN A 25 -11.13 8.95 -3.28
C ASN A 25 -12.09 9.55 -2.25
N ILE A 26 -11.61 9.77 -1.03
CA ILE A 26 -12.40 10.31 0.08
C ILE A 26 -11.77 11.63 0.52
N PHE A 27 -12.50 12.71 0.26
CA PHE A 27 -12.16 14.03 0.79
C PHE A 27 -12.49 14.08 2.28
N SER A 28 -11.50 14.46 3.10
CA SER A 28 -11.59 14.44 4.56
C SER A 28 -11.33 15.84 5.12
N PRO A 29 -12.33 16.75 5.10
CA PRO A 29 -12.12 18.17 5.41
C PRO A 29 -11.64 18.45 6.84
N ASN A 30 -11.86 17.51 7.76
CA ASN A 30 -11.48 17.65 9.17
C ASN A 30 -10.08 17.08 9.47
N THR A 31 -9.36 16.58 8.46
CA THR A 31 -7.99 16.09 8.56
C THR A 31 -7.13 16.75 7.48
N ARG A 32 -5.80 16.73 7.64
CA ARG A 32 -4.90 17.26 6.59
C ARG A 32 -4.62 16.27 5.47
N LEU A 33 -5.04 15.02 5.67
CA LEU A 33 -4.87 13.92 4.74
C LEU A 33 -6.23 13.54 4.19
N ASP A 34 -6.36 13.62 2.87
CA ASP A 34 -7.35 12.84 2.14
C ASP A 34 -6.85 11.40 2.02
N TYR A 35 -7.76 10.44 1.88
CA TYR A 35 -7.38 9.04 1.69
C TYR A 35 -8.07 8.42 0.48
N ARG A 36 -7.42 7.40 -0.08
CA ARG A 36 -7.89 6.66 -1.24
C ARG A 36 -7.93 5.19 -0.92
N ILE A 37 -9.10 4.58 -1.09
CA ILE A 37 -9.26 3.13 -1.02
C ILE A 37 -9.05 2.58 -2.43
N THR A 38 -8.21 1.57 -2.58
CA THR A 38 -7.96 0.92 -3.88
C THR A 38 -8.13 -0.59 -3.77
N VAL A 39 -8.68 -1.19 -4.81
CA VAL A 39 -8.75 -2.64 -4.99
C VAL A 39 -7.87 -2.99 -6.17
N ASN A 40 -6.87 -3.85 -5.93
CA ASN A 40 -5.95 -4.29 -6.95
C ASN A 40 -5.95 -5.82 -7.00
N ILE A 41 -5.75 -6.37 -8.19
CA ILE A 41 -5.40 -7.77 -8.41
C ILE A 41 -3.88 -7.83 -8.60
N GLU A 42 -3.23 -8.71 -7.86
CA GLU A 42 -1.80 -9.00 -8.03
C GLU A 42 -1.68 -10.39 -8.64
N LYS A 43 -1.59 -10.43 -9.97
CA LYS A 43 -1.52 -11.68 -10.73
C LYS A 43 -0.08 -12.20 -10.73
N PRO A 44 0.20 -13.41 -10.25
CA PRO A 44 1.53 -14.00 -10.33
C PRO A 44 1.97 -14.12 -11.80
N MET A 45 3.23 -13.74 -12.06
CA MET A 45 3.82 -13.77 -13.40
C MET A 45 5.16 -14.51 -13.38
N ASN A 46 5.58 -14.99 -14.55
CA ASN A 46 6.94 -15.49 -14.74
C ASN A 46 7.95 -14.34 -14.73
N MET A 47 9.20 -14.62 -14.35
CA MET A 47 10.28 -13.63 -14.38
C MET A 47 10.42 -13.03 -15.80
N PRO A 48 10.30 -11.71 -15.97
CA PRO A 48 10.45 -11.08 -17.27
C PRO A 48 11.90 -11.17 -17.76
N LYS A 49 12.06 -11.18 -19.09
CA LYS A 49 13.37 -11.09 -19.74
C LYS A 49 13.65 -9.63 -20.09
N GLY A 50 14.87 -9.15 -19.83
CA GLY A 50 15.30 -7.78 -20.15
C GLY A 50 15.69 -6.96 -18.93
N GLN A 51 16.05 -5.70 -19.17
CA GLN A 51 16.38 -4.75 -18.10
C GLN A 51 15.11 -4.03 -17.61
N PRO A 52 15.07 -3.60 -16.34
CA PRO A 52 13.93 -2.84 -15.83
C PRO A 52 13.87 -1.46 -16.46
N ASP A 53 12.71 -1.08 -16.99
CA ASP A 53 12.46 0.28 -17.52
C ASP A 53 12.37 1.33 -16.39
N PHE A 54 11.98 0.87 -15.20
CA PHE A 54 11.73 1.69 -14.03
C PHE A 54 12.04 0.92 -12.74
N GLU A 55 12.66 1.62 -11.79
CA GLU A 55 13.07 1.07 -10.50
C GLU A 55 12.68 2.03 -9.37
N ARG A 56 12.36 1.46 -8.21
CA ARG A 56 12.10 2.19 -6.97
C ARG A 56 12.70 1.43 -5.80
N ASN A 57 13.40 2.15 -4.94
CA ASN A 57 13.91 1.63 -3.68
C ASN A 57 12.90 1.95 -2.58
N LYS A 58 12.47 0.93 -1.85
CA LYS A 58 11.46 1.05 -0.80
C LYS A 58 12.07 0.68 0.54
N ASP A 59 12.05 1.61 1.47
CA ASP A 59 12.31 1.36 2.88
C ASP A 59 10.95 1.28 3.59
N ARG A 60 10.63 0.12 4.16
CA ARG A 60 9.29 -0.18 4.67
C ARG A 60 9.35 -0.69 6.11
N MET A 61 8.60 -0.01 6.97
CA MET A 61 8.28 -0.48 8.31
C MET A 61 6.83 -0.95 8.35
N THR A 62 6.65 -2.22 8.70
CA THR A 62 5.32 -2.87 8.73
C THR A 62 4.90 -3.18 10.16
N TYR A 63 3.67 -2.80 10.50
CA TYR A 63 3.00 -3.20 11.74
C TYR A 63 1.82 -4.12 11.43
N LEU A 64 1.65 -5.15 12.26
CA LEU A 64 0.54 -6.09 12.16
C LEU A 64 -0.35 -5.94 13.39
N HIS A 65 -1.64 -5.69 13.17
CA HIS A 65 -2.62 -5.62 14.25
C HIS A 65 -3.93 -6.22 13.79
N GLN A 66 -4.36 -7.29 14.47
CA GLN A 66 -5.52 -8.09 14.11
C GLN A 66 -5.46 -8.55 12.63
N GLN A 67 -6.48 -8.19 11.86
CA GLN A 67 -6.70 -8.51 10.44
C GLN A 67 -5.94 -7.58 9.50
N PHE A 68 -5.28 -6.55 10.03
CA PHE A 68 -4.75 -5.43 9.26
C PHE A 68 -3.23 -5.35 9.29
N LYS A 69 -2.69 -4.82 8.21
CA LYS A 69 -1.28 -4.50 8.01
C LYS A 69 -1.16 -3.00 7.77
N PHE A 70 -0.21 -2.37 8.44
CA PHE A 70 0.07 -0.95 8.35
C PHE A 70 1.50 -0.79 7.83
N ASP A 71 1.65 -0.23 6.63
CA ASP A 71 2.95 -0.06 5.99
C ASP A 71 3.30 1.43 5.96
N LEU A 72 4.38 1.83 6.63
CA LEU A 72 5.03 3.13 6.45
C LEU A 72 6.18 2.92 5.48
N THR A 73 6.09 3.51 4.30
CA THR A 73 7.06 3.29 3.22
C THR A 73 7.69 4.60 2.77
N GLN A 74 9.01 4.69 2.79
CA GLN A 74 9.76 5.72 2.08
C GLN A 74 10.17 5.16 0.71
N VAL A 75 9.73 5.81 -0.37
CA VAL A 75 10.03 5.38 -1.74
C VAL A 75 10.99 6.38 -2.37
N LYS A 76 12.10 5.86 -2.90
CA LYS A 76 13.16 6.62 -3.59
C LYS A 76 13.26 6.16 -5.04
N ILE A 77 13.24 7.11 -5.98
CA ILE A 77 13.51 6.81 -7.39
C ILE A 77 15.02 7.01 -7.63
N PRO A 78 15.77 5.97 -8.04
CA PRO A 78 17.19 6.11 -8.34
C PRO A 78 17.41 7.14 -9.46
N GLU A 79 18.41 8.00 -9.30
CA GLU A 79 18.79 8.95 -10.35
C GLU A 79 19.32 8.20 -11.57
N LYS A 80 18.79 8.51 -12.77
CA LYS A 80 19.42 8.04 -14.01
C LYS A 80 20.75 8.78 -14.20
N PRO A 81 21.83 8.10 -14.61
CA PRO A 81 23.09 8.77 -14.89
C PRO A 81 22.86 9.86 -15.95
N SER A 82 23.30 11.09 -15.63
CA SER A 82 23.20 12.25 -16.53
C SER A 82 23.85 11.92 -17.87
N GLN A 83 23.04 11.81 -18.92
CA GLN A 83 23.55 11.95 -20.28
C GLN A 83 23.64 13.44 -20.57
N ASN A 84 24.85 13.94 -20.87
CA ASN A 84 25.17 15.30 -21.28
C ASN A 84 25.41 16.36 -20.19
N GLY A 85 25.78 15.98 -18.96
CA GLY A 85 26.31 16.92 -17.96
C GLY A 85 25.29 17.91 -17.38
N VAL A 86 24.00 17.75 -17.70
CA VAL A 86 22.90 18.45 -17.04
C VAL A 86 22.64 17.72 -15.73
N ARG A 87 22.73 18.43 -14.59
CA ARG A 87 22.44 17.88 -13.25
C ARG A 87 21.14 17.07 -13.30
N ALA A 88 21.22 15.81 -12.88
CA ALA A 88 20.03 15.00 -12.68
C ALA A 88 19.09 15.73 -11.70
N PRO A 89 17.76 15.71 -11.93
CA PRO A 89 16.82 16.23 -10.94
C PRO A 89 17.03 15.51 -9.62
N SER A 90 16.93 16.27 -8.51
CA SER A 90 17.07 15.75 -7.15
C SER A 90 16.21 14.51 -6.96
N GLN A 91 16.81 13.44 -6.42
CA GLN A 91 16.13 12.20 -6.03
C GLN A 91 14.71 12.44 -5.45
N GLU A 92 13.66 12.05 -6.18
CA GLU A 92 12.29 12.17 -5.71
C GLU A 92 12.03 11.17 -4.58
N VAL A 93 11.68 11.69 -3.40
CA VAL A 93 11.36 10.90 -2.20
C VAL A 93 9.89 11.11 -1.84
N THR A 94 9.16 10.01 -1.71
CA THR A 94 7.77 10.03 -1.23
C THR A 94 7.64 9.23 0.06
N HIS A 95 6.75 9.69 0.95
CA HIS A 95 6.41 9.02 2.19
C HIS A 95 4.97 8.55 2.09
N GLU A 96 4.76 7.24 2.17
CA GLU A 96 3.48 6.57 1.99
C GLU A 96 3.07 5.90 3.30
N LEU A 97 1.78 6.00 3.65
CA LEU A 97 1.14 5.24 4.71
C LEU A 97 0.01 4.42 4.09
N GLU A 98 0.09 3.09 4.16
CA GLU A 98 -0.90 2.17 3.61
C GLU A 98 -1.52 1.33 4.74
N VAL A 99 -2.84 1.14 4.69
CA VAL A 99 -3.57 0.20 5.57
C VAL A 99 -4.21 -0.86 4.68
N GLU A 100 -3.88 -2.12 4.93
CA GLU A 100 -4.30 -3.24 4.09
C GLU A 100 -4.87 -4.40 4.93
N PHE A 101 -5.69 -5.24 4.30
CA PHE A 101 -6.05 -6.53 4.87
C PHE A 101 -4.88 -7.50 4.75
N ARG A 102 -4.55 -8.22 5.83
CA ARG A 102 -3.54 -9.28 5.82
C ARG A 102 -3.97 -10.46 4.95
N ASP A 103 -5.24 -10.86 5.09
CA ASP A 103 -5.90 -11.83 4.22
C ASP A 103 -7.17 -11.20 3.63
N PRO A 104 -7.10 -10.59 2.43
CA PRO A 104 -8.28 -9.97 1.81
C PRO A 104 -9.39 -10.99 1.51
N LYS A 105 -9.11 -12.30 1.51
CA LYS A 105 -10.13 -13.33 1.29
C LYS A 105 -11.15 -13.39 2.42
N ILE A 106 -10.88 -12.81 3.59
CA ILE A 106 -11.88 -12.75 4.65
C ILE A 106 -13.16 -12.04 4.20
N LEU A 107 -13.03 -10.95 3.42
CA LEU A 107 -14.19 -10.22 2.90
C LEU A 107 -15.04 -11.09 1.98
N LEU A 108 -14.41 -11.97 1.20
CA LEU A 108 -15.11 -12.93 0.34
C LEU A 108 -15.84 -14.00 1.17
N ARG A 109 -15.18 -14.53 2.21
CA ARG A 109 -15.79 -15.51 3.12
C ARG A 109 -17.00 -14.93 3.85
N GLU A 110 -16.89 -13.72 4.40
CA GLU A 110 -18.01 -13.07 5.09
C GLU A 110 -19.14 -12.69 4.13
N ARG A 111 -18.82 -12.28 2.90
CA ARG A 111 -19.83 -12.07 1.86
C ARG A 111 -20.59 -13.37 1.53
N GLN A 112 -19.90 -14.49 1.42
CA GLN A 112 -20.54 -15.78 1.14
C GLN A 112 -21.53 -16.17 2.25
N LYS A 113 -21.23 -15.85 3.52
CA LYS A 113 -22.18 -16.06 4.63
C LYS A 113 -23.44 -15.20 4.48
N ILE A 114 -23.31 -13.94 4.04
CA ILE A 114 -24.47 -13.08 3.72
C ILE A 114 -25.36 -13.75 2.67
N GLU A 115 -24.76 -14.22 1.58
CA GLU A 115 -25.48 -14.88 0.48
C GLU A 115 -26.19 -16.16 0.94
N GLN A 116 -25.66 -16.83 1.99
CA GLN A 116 -26.24 -18.03 2.60
C GLN A 116 -27.22 -17.73 3.75
N GLY A 117 -27.47 -16.46 4.09
CA GLY A 117 -28.33 -16.09 5.22
C GLY A 117 -27.74 -16.46 6.59
N MET A 118 -26.43 -16.66 6.68
CA MET A 118 -25.73 -16.98 7.92
C MET A 118 -25.28 -15.71 8.66
N PRO A 119 -25.09 -15.79 9.99
CA PRO A 119 -24.39 -14.74 10.73
C PRO A 119 -23.02 -14.45 10.12
N ASN A 120 -22.69 -13.18 9.93
CA ASN A 120 -21.48 -12.71 9.28
C ASN A 120 -20.93 -11.46 9.99
N GLN A 121 -19.68 -11.12 9.69
CA GLN A 121 -18.98 -9.96 10.25
C GLN A 121 -18.54 -8.96 9.17
N PHE A 122 -19.16 -9.00 7.97
CA PHE A 122 -18.68 -8.20 6.83
C PHE A 122 -18.65 -6.70 7.16
N MET A 123 -19.75 -6.17 7.71
CA MET A 123 -19.86 -4.75 8.05
C MET A 123 -18.93 -4.37 9.20
N GLU A 124 -18.86 -5.18 10.25
CA GLU A 124 -17.97 -4.95 11.40
C GLU A 124 -16.50 -4.87 10.97
N ILE A 125 -16.05 -5.79 10.12
CA ILE A 125 -14.67 -5.79 9.60
C ILE A 125 -14.40 -4.52 8.78
N VAL A 126 -15.35 -4.11 7.94
CA VAL A 126 -15.22 -2.88 7.12
C VAL A 126 -15.22 -1.63 8.00
N GLU A 127 -16.03 -1.60 9.07
CA GLU A 127 -16.05 -0.50 10.04
C GLU A 127 -14.70 -0.37 10.74
N VAL A 128 -14.17 -1.46 11.30
CA VAL A 128 -12.84 -1.45 11.94
C VAL A 128 -11.74 -1.02 10.96
N PHE A 129 -11.82 -1.45 9.70
CA PHE A 129 -10.88 -0.99 8.66
C PHE A 129 -10.92 0.53 8.47
N LEU A 130 -12.12 1.10 8.33
CA LEU A 130 -12.29 2.54 8.14
C LEU A 130 -11.90 3.33 9.40
N ASP A 131 -12.18 2.80 10.59
CA ASP A 131 -11.83 3.45 11.84
C ASP A 131 -10.32 3.50 12.08
N ASN A 132 -9.59 2.46 11.68
CA ASN A 132 -8.12 2.48 11.66
C ASN A 132 -7.60 3.63 10.78
N ILE A 133 -8.15 3.79 9.57
CA ILE A 133 -7.76 4.87 8.64
C ILE A 133 -8.07 6.25 9.25
N ARG A 134 -9.29 6.44 9.77
CA ARG A 134 -9.73 7.70 10.37
C ARG A 134 -8.88 8.08 11.58
N THR A 135 -8.55 7.11 12.44
CA THR A 135 -7.70 7.32 13.62
C THR A 135 -6.30 7.79 13.20
N LEU A 136 -5.72 7.19 12.16
CA LEU A 136 -4.41 7.60 11.65
C LEU A 136 -4.45 8.99 11.01
N ALA A 137 -5.48 9.29 10.22
CA ALA A 137 -5.67 10.60 9.61
C ALA A 137 -5.87 11.71 10.66
N GLN A 138 -6.51 11.41 11.79
CA GLN A 138 -6.67 12.34 12.91
C GLN A 138 -5.36 12.59 13.68
N LYS A 139 -4.53 11.56 13.88
CA LYS A 139 -3.26 11.72 14.63
C LYS A 139 -2.29 12.72 14.01
N ASP A 140 -2.34 12.93 12.69
CA ASP A 140 -1.58 13.99 12.02
C ASP A 140 -1.85 15.39 12.63
N MET A 141 -3.10 15.66 13.01
CA MET A 141 -3.49 16.92 13.63
C MET A 141 -2.88 17.10 15.03
N GLU A 142 -2.73 16.01 15.80
CA GLU A 142 -2.18 16.04 17.16
C GLU A 142 -0.67 16.21 17.19
N ILE A 143 0.05 15.58 16.25
CA ILE A 143 1.53 15.64 16.19
C ILE A 143 1.97 17.08 15.96
N LYS A 144 1.31 17.81 15.06
CA LYS A 144 1.62 19.23 14.80
C LYS A 144 1.32 20.14 15.98
N ASN A 145 0.31 19.86 16.80
CA ASN A 145 0.03 20.68 17.99
C ASN A 145 1.09 20.51 19.09
N LYS A 146 1.98 19.52 18.96
CA LYS A 146 3.08 19.25 19.89
C LYS A 146 4.46 19.65 19.37
N THR A 147 4.56 20.11 18.11
CA THR A 147 5.81 20.55 17.48
C THR A 147 5.78 22.06 17.27
#